data_AF-A0A645IUJ6-F1
#
_entry.id   AF-A0A645IUJ6-F1
#
_cell.length_a   1.000
_cell.length_b   1.000
_cell.length_c   1.000
_cell.angle_alpha   90.00
_cell.angle_beta   90.00
_cell.angle_gamma   90.00
#
_symmetry.space_group_name_H-M   'P 1'
#
loop_
_entity.id
_entity.type
_entity.pdbx_description
1 polymer ?
#
loop_
_entity_poly.entity_id
_entity_poly.type
_entity_poly.pdbx_seq_one_letter_code
_entity_poly.pdbx_strand_id
1 'polypeptide(L)'
;MEPSTLVTLYNKANTWTYSNGAFKDGSPLDARFYNNPPRLLEVEEWTKPLCYSIVNNAFSTDEKKRTKGDELSTSLIINPETGKVMEVYFVFTTNNKFATIPVSVYRKIELELKSKIWFTPTAEGRKVNRILRFWRQELEIPSNNNDGDPSKSGTKITPVNELPKMPVE
;
A
#
# COMPACT_ATOMS: atom_id res chain seq x y z
N MET A 1 15.64 -27.69 3.96
CA MET A 1 15.10 -26.33 3.84
C MET A 1 13.61 -26.50 3.65
N GLU A 2 12.78 -26.02 4.57
CA GLU A 2 11.32 -26.10 4.39
C GLU A 2 10.92 -25.28 3.14
N PRO A 3 9.98 -25.78 2.31
CA PRO A 3 9.52 -25.05 1.14
C PRO A 3 8.86 -23.73 1.56
N SER A 4 9.40 -22.62 1.07
CA SER A 4 8.84 -21.29 1.26
C SER A 4 7.67 -21.10 0.29
N THR A 5 6.47 -20.84 0.80
CA THR A 5 5.28 -20.59 0.00
C THR A 5 4.87 -19.13 0.07
N LEU A 6 4.30 -18.61 -1.03
CA LEU A 6 3.78 -17.26 -1.10
C LEU A 6 2.46 -17.18 -0.33
N VAL A 7 2.37 -16.25 0.61
CA VAL A 7 1.17 -15.95 1.39
C VAL A 7 0.56 -14.66 0.87
N THR A 8 -0.74 -14.69 0.62
CA THR A 8 -1.55 -13.48 0.40
C THR A 8 -2.46 -13.31 1.61
N LEU A 9 -2.21 -12.28 2.41
CA LEU A 9 -3.04 -11.95 3.57
C LEU A 9 -4.02 -10.84 3.20
N TYR A 10 -5.30 -11.13 3.30
CA TYR A 10 -6.37 -10.22 2.92
C TYR A 10 -7.62 -10.44 3.76
N ASN A 11 -8.49 -9.44 3.79
CA ASN A 11 -9.79 -9.55 4.42
C ASN A 11 -10.69 -10.48 3.57
N LYS A 12 -11.31 -11.49 4.19
CA LYS A 12 -12.16 -12.48 3.50
C LYS A 12 -13.31 -11.85 2.68
N ALA A 13 -13.75 -10.65 3.03
CA ALA A 13 -14.77 -9.92 2.27
C ALA A 13 -14.26 -9.31 0.96
N ASN A 14 -12.94 -9.31 0.71
CA ASN A 14 -12.36 -8.85 -0.55
C ASN A 14 -12.78 -9.79 -1.69
N THR A 15 -13.12 -9.17 -2.82
CA THR A 15 -13.56 -9.82 -4.07
C THR A 15 -12.59 -9.57 -5.22
N TRP A 16 -11.75 -8.52 -5.15
CA TRP A 16 -10.84 -8.13 -6.21
C TRP A 16 -9.41 -8.66 -6.02
N THR A 17 -9.05 -9.24 -4.88
CA THR A 17 -7.66 -9.65 -4.58
C THR A 17 -7.03 -10.54 -5.66
N TYR A 18 -7.79 -11.50 -6.22
CA TYR A 18 -7.33 -12.40 -7.31
C TYR A 18 -7.93 -12.10 -8.68
N SER A 19 -8.68 -11.00 -8.81
CA SER A 19 -9.25 -10.61 -10.09
C SER A 19 -8.15 -10.19 -11.07
N ASN A 20 -8.40 -10.32 -12.37
CA ASN A 20 -7.52 -9.77 -13.39
C ASN A 20 -7.88 -8.30 -13.68
N GLY A 21 -6.87 -7.51 -14.07
CA GLY A 21 -7.13 -6.18 -14.64
C GLY A 21 -7.80 -6.33 -16.00
N ALA A 22 -8.86 -5.58 -16.23
CA ALA A 22 -9.61 -5.54 -17.48
C ALA A 22 -10.14 -4.12 -17.72
N PHE A 23 -10.59 -3.83 -18.94
CA PHE A 23 -11.44 -2.67 -19.18
C PHE A 23 -12.82 -2.86 -18.52
N LYS A 24 -13.55 -1.77 -18.30
CA LYS A 24 -14.88 -1.81 -17.66
C LYS A 24 -15.92 -2.63 -18.42
N ASP A 25 -15.76 -2.77 -19.73
CA ASP A 25 -16.59 -3.63 -20.57
C ASP A 25 -16.24 -5.13 -20.45
N GLY A 26 -15.25 -5.48 -19.61
CA GLY A 26 -14.78 -6.83 -19.39
C GLY A 26 -13.73 -7.30 -20.39
N SER A 27 -13.38 -6.49 -21.40
CA SER A 27 -12.35 -6.85 -22.36
C SER A 27 -10.96 -6.84 -21.69
N PRO A 28 -10.04 -7.74 -22.12
CA PRO A 28 -8.68 -7.76 -21.59
C PRO A 28 -7.97 -6.42 -21.82
N LEU A 29 -7.12 -6.02 -20.87
CA LEU A 29 -6.24 -4.88 -21.09
C LEU A 29 -5.36 -5.11 -22.32
N ASP A 30 -5.19 -4.08 -23.15
CA ASP A 30 -4.33 -4.16 -24.32
C ASP A 30 -2.84 -4.25 -23.92
N ALA A 31 -1.99 -4.65 -24.87
CA ALA A 31 -0.56 -4.88 -24.63
C ALA A 31 0.18 -3.65 -24.06
N ARG A 32 -0.33 -2.42 -24.26
CA ARG A 32 0.30 -1.20 -23.74
C ARG A 32 0.23 -1.16 -22.22
N PHE A 33 -0.82 -1.71 -21.60
CA PHE A 33 -0.94 -1.80 -20.13
C PHE A 33 0.13 -2.70 -19.48
N TYR A 34 0.81 -3.55 -20.26
CA TYR A 34 1.89 -4.42 -19.78
C TYR A 34 3.27 -3.90 -20.17
N ASN A 35 3.42 -3.43 -21.41
CA ASN A 35 4.73 -3.05 -21.96
C ASN A 35 5.10 -1.59 -21.71
N ASN A 36 4.11 -0.69 -21.65
CA ASN A 36 4.29 0.73 -21.39
C ASN A 36 3.04 1.30 -20.71
N PRO A 37 2.78 0.89 -19.45
CA PRO A 37 1.51 1.14 -18.80
C PRO A 37 1.19 2.63 -18.74
N PRO A 38 0.01 3.06 -19.19
CA PRO A 38 -0.40 4.44 -19.01
C PRO A 38 -0.50 4.77 -17.53
N ARG A 39 -0.32 6.05 -17.21
CA ARG A 39 -0.57 6.55 -15.86
C ARG A 39 -2.06 6.42 -15.55
N LEU A 40 -2.42 5.59 -14.57
CA LEU A 40 -3.81 5.38 -14.13
C LEU A 40 -4.24 6.33 -13.01
N LEU A 41 -3.28 6.89 -12.26
CA LEU A 41 -3.49 7.81 -11.15
C LEU A 41 -2.62 9.05 -11.33
N GLU A 42 -3.16 10.21 -11.00
CA GLU A 42 -2.38 11.46 -10.97
C GLU A 42 -1.19 11.38 -9.99
N VAL A 43 -0.17 12.21 -10.21
CA VAL A 43 0.93 12.35 -9.25
C VAL A 43 0.49 13.26 -8.13
N GLU A 44 0.42 12.70 -6.93
CA GLU A 44 0.12 13.45 -5.72
C GLU A 44 1.23 13.22 -4.70
N GLU A 45 1.94 14.28 -4.32
CA GLU A 45 3.13 14.21 -3.46
C GLU A 45 2.81 13.70 -2.04
N TRP A 46 1.56 13.86 -1.58
CA TRP A 46 1.11 13.50 -0.24
C TRP A 46 0.78 12.01 -0.06
N THR A 47 0.36 11.33 -1.13
CA THR A 47 -0.20 9.96 -1.03
C THR A 47 0.87 8.94 -0.61
N LYS A 48 2.06 9.02 -1.20
CA LYS A 48 3.16 8.07 -0.92
C LYS A 48 3.68 8.22 0.52
N PRO A 49 4.07 9.40 1.02
CA PRO A 49 4.50 9.55 2.41
C PRO A 49 3.45 9.09 3.42
N LEU A 50 2.16 9.38 3.16
CA LEU A 50 1.10 8.96 4.08
C LEU A 50 0.85 7.44 4.05
N CYS A 51 0.88 6.80 2.88
CA CYS A 51 0.79 5.33 2.81
C CYS A 51 1.93 4.67 3.62
N TYR A 52 3.16 5.15 3.45
CA TYR A 52 4.32 4.62 4.15
C TYR A 52 4.23 4.85 5.66
N SER A 53 3.82 6.05 6.09
CA SER A 53 3.68 6.35 7.51
C SER A 53 2.55 5.56 8.19
N ILE A 54 1.41 5.37 7.53
CA ILE A 54 0.32 4.51 8.03
C ILE A 54 0.83 3.10 8.30
N VAL A 55 1.56 2.51 7.33
CA VAL A 55 2.08 1.16 7.53
C VAL A 55 3.12 1.15 8.63
N ASN A 56 4.10 2.07 8.60
CA ASN A 56 5.16 2.11 9.60
C ASN A 56 4.63 2.32 11.03
N ASN A 57 3.59 3.13 11.21
CA ASN A 57 3.03 3.46 12.53
C ASN A 57 2.11 2.37 13.09
N ALA A 58 1.74 1.37 12.28
CA ALA A 58 0.95 0.24 12.77
C ALA A 58 1.79 -0.76 13.59
N PHE A 59 3.11 -0.81 13.35
CA PHE A 59 4.02 -1.72 14.04
C PHE A 59 4.61 -1.07 15.30
N SER A 60 4.69 -1.86 16.36
CA SER A 60 5.49 -1.53 17.54
C SER A 60 6.98 -1.52 17.24
N THR A 61 7.77 -0.88 18.10
CA THR A 61 9.24 -0.85 17.98
C THR A 61 9.85 -2.25 17.94
N ASP A 62 9.35 -3.19 18.74
CA ASP A 62 9.89 -4.56 18.79
C ASP A 62 9.50 -5.35 17.53
N GLU A 63 8.30 -5.15 17.00
CA GLU A 63 7.92 -5.73 15.71
C GLU A 63 8.82 -5.22 14.58
N LYS A 64 9.09 -3.91 14.52
CA LYS A 64 10.00 -3.33 13.53
C LYS A 64 11.41 -3.89 13.63
N LYS A 65 11.95 -4.04 14.85
CA LYS A 65 13.26 -4.67 15.08
C LYS A 65 13.27 -6.11 14.61
N ARG A 66 12.21 -6.88 14.89
CA ARG A 66 12.10 -8.27 14.44
C ARG A 66 12.07 -8.36 12.92
N THR A 67 11.39 -7.46 12.22
CA THR A 67 11.26 -7.49 10.75
C THR A 67 12.41 -6.79 10.02
N LYS A 68 13.45 -6.33 10.72
CA LYS A 68 14.59 -5.62 10.11
C LYS A 68 15.23 -6.45 8.99
N GLY A 69 15.54 -5.78 7.88
CA GLY A 69 16.11 -6.38 6.68
C GLY A 69 15.11 -7.09 5.77
N ASP A 70 13.82 -7.14 6.15
CA ASP A 70 12.74 -7.66 5.30
C ASP A 70 11.84 -6.52 4.82
N GLU A 71 11.25 -6.67 3.63
CA GLU A 71 10.25 -5.75 3.09
C GLU A 71 8.84 -6.34 3.18
N LEU A 72 7.87 -5.51 3.59
CA LEU A 72 6.46 -5.85 3.49
C LEU A 72 5.91 -5.39 2.15
N SER A 73 5.33 -6.31 1.39
CA SER A 73 4.61 -5.98 0.17
C SER A 73 3.16 -5.61 0.48
N THR A 74 2.75 -4.39 0.13
CA THR A 74 1.39 -3.87 0.35
C THR A 74 0.74 -3.52 -0.98
N SER A 75 -0.53 -3.89 -1.14
CA SER A 75 -1.31 -3.66 -2.35
C SER A 75 -2.63 -2.97 -2.03
N LEU A 76 -3.00 -1.97 -2.82
CA LEU A 76 -4.30 -1.32 -2.80
C LEU A 76 -5.04 -1.65 -4.09
N ILE A 77 -6.30 -2.05 -3.96
CA ILE A 77 -7.26 -2.01 -5.05
C ILE A 77 -8.04 -0.72 -4.93
N ILE A 78 -7.93 0.12 -5.95
CA ILE A 78 -8.50 1.46 -5.99
C ILE A 78 -9.67 1.47 -6.97
N ASN A 79 -10.76 2.11 -6.54
CA ASN A 79 -11.92 2.33 -7.38
C ASN A 79 -11.53 3.30 -8.54
N PRO A 80 -11.71 2.90 -9.80
CA PRO A 80 -11.29 3.71 -10.96
C PRO A 80 -12.14 4.97 -11.16
N GLU A 81 -13.31 5.07 -10.52
CA GLU A 81 -14.22 6.22 -10.62
C GLU A 81 -13.98 7.22 -9.50
N THR A 82 -13.95 6.72 -8.25
CA THR A 82 -13.87 7.57 -7.06
C THR A 82 -12.45 7.77 -6.56
N GLY A 83 -11.50 6.93 -6.98
CA GLY A 83 -10.13 6.93 -6.49
C GLY A 83 -9.98 6.46 -5.03
N LYS A 84 -11.07 6.04 -4.38
CA LYS A 84 -11.07 5.50 -3.01
C LYS A 84 -10.46 4.09 -3.00
N VAL A 85 -9.75 3.75 -1.93
CA VAL A 85 -9.22 2.39 -1.72
C VAL A 85 -10.36 1.45 -1.33
N MET A 86 -10.63 0.45 -2.17
CA MET A 86 -11.67 -0.56 -1.96
C MET A 86 -11.16 -1.74 -1.13
N GLU A 87 -9.96 -2.22 -1.45
CA GLU A 87 -9.35 -3.38 -0.80
C GLU A 87 -7.86 -3.15 -0.54
N VAL A 88 -7.37 -3.80 0.51
CA VAL A 88 -5.94 -3.89 0.82
C VAL A 88 -5.59 -5.36 0.99
N TYR A 89 -4.42 -5.75 0.51
CA TYR A 89 -3.85 -7.05 0.79
C TYR A 89 -2.32 -6.98 0.87
N PHE A 90 -1.75 -7.97 1.55
CA PHE A 90 -0.32 -8.07 1.81
C PHE A 90 0.23 -9.36 1.21
N VAL A 91 1.47 -9.30 0.74
CA VAL A 91 2.16 -10.46 0.16
C VAL A 91 3.52 -10.63 0.81
N PHE A 92 3.78 -11.82 1.31
CA PHE A 92 5.05 -12.23 1.92
C PHE A 92 5.18 -13.75 1.84
N THR A 93 6.35 -14.30 2.13
CA THR A 93 6.55 -15.75 2.16
C THR A 93 6.38 -16.31 3.57
N THR A 94 6.12 -17.63 3.70
CA THR A 94 5.96 -18.28 5.02
C THR A 94 7.18 -18.19 5.92
N ASN A 95 8.38 -18.08 5.36
CA ASN A 95 9.63 -17.89 6.09
C ASN A 95 10.00 -16.41 6.31
N ASN A 96 9.20 -15.47 5.80
CA ASN A 96 9.42 -14.05 6.01
C ASN A 96 9.06 -13.67 7.45
N LYS A 97 9.80 -12.76 8.07
CA LYS A 97 9.57 -12.34 9.46
C LYS A 97 8.19 -11.70 9.66
N PHE A 98 7.62 -11.11 8.61
CA PHE A 98 6.24 -10.61 8.59
C PHE A 98 5.20 -11.72 8.83
N ALA A 99 5.47 -12.98 8.50
CA ALA A 99 4.54 -14.08 8.75
C ALA A 99 4.24 -14.32 10.25
N THR A 100 5.05 -13.76 11.15
CA THR A 100 4.89 -13.87 12.61
C THR A 100 4.14 -12.69 13.24
N ILE A 101 3.79 -11.66 12.45
CA ILE A 101 3.14 -10.45 12.95
C ILE A 101 1.65 -10.72 13.18
N PRO A 102 1.06 -10.24 14.30
CA PRO A 102 -0.36 -10.44 14.56
C PRO A 102 -1.24 -9.88 13.44
N VAL A 103 -2.28 -10.65 13.06
CA VAL A 103 -3.25 -10.24 12.03
C VAL A 103 -3.91 -8.89 12.33
N SER A 104 -4.05 -8.53 13.61
CA SER A 104 -4.58 -7.23 14.05
C SER A 104 -3.77 -6.03 13.54
N VAL A 105 -2.45 -6.16 13.39
CA VAL A 105 -1.59 -5.10 12.83
C VAL A 105 -1.96 -4.85 11.37
N TYR A 106 -2.08 -5.90 10.57
CA TYR A 106 -2.53 -5.82 9.17
C TYR A 106 -3.94 -5.25 9.04
N ARG A 107 -4.84 -5.63 9.96
CA ARG A 107 -6.20 -5.08 10.00
C ARG A 107 -6.21 -3.57 10.30
N LYS A 108 -5.35 -3.09 11.21
CA LYS A 108 -5.20 -1.65 11.47
C LYS A 108 -4.73 -0.92 10.22
N ILE A 109 -3.73 -1.45 9.52
CA ILE A 109 -3.21 -0.90 8.27
C ILE A 109 -4.32 -0.82 7.21
N GLU A 110 -5.06 -1.91 6.98
CA GLU A 110 -6.17 -1.95 6.02
C GLU A 110 -7.18 -0.83 6.30
N LEU A 111 -7.64 -0.70 7.55
CA LEU A 111 -8.66 0.28 7.93
C LEU A 111 -8.17 1.72 7.79
N GLU A 112 -6.92 2.00 8.18
CA GLU A 112 -6.34 3.33 8.04
C GLU A 112 -6.11 3.72 6.57
N LEU A 113 -5.59 2.81 5.74
CA LEU A 113 -5.41 3.07 4.31
C LEU A 113 -6.76 3.31 3.62
N LYS A 114 -7.78 2.50 3.91
CA LYS A 114 -9.13 2.66 3.33
C LYS A 114 -9.82 3.96 3.74
N SER A 115 -9.55 4.48 4.93
CA SER A 115 -10.20 5.68 5.46
C SER A 115 -9.47 6.97 5.14
N LYS A 116 -8.13 6.94 5.00
CA LYS A 116 -7.30 8.14 4.87
C LYS A 116 -6.69 8.35 3.48
N ILE A 117 -6.66 7.32 2.64
CA ILE A 117 -6.05 7.39 1.31
C ILE A 117 -7.13 7.38 0.23
N TRP A 118 -7.00 8.33 -0.69
CA TRP A 118 -7.63 8.33 -1.99
C TRP A 118 -6.64 8.85 -3.01
N PHE A 119 -6.98 8.67 -4.28
CA PHE A 119 -6.18 9.13 -5.40
C PHE A 119 -7.09 9.86 -6.39
N THR A 120 -6.50 10.57 -7.33
CA THR A 120 -7.24 11.07 -8.49
C THR A 120 -7.01 10.14 -9.70
N PRO A 121 -8.04 9.39 -10.18
CA PRO A 121 -7.91 8.59 -11.39
C PRO A 121 -7.78 9.47 -12.64
N THR A 122 -6.83 9.13 -13.51
CA THR A 122 -6.66 9.77 -14.83
C THR A 122 -7.77 9.33 -15.79
N ALA A 123 -7.82 9.93 -16.98
CA ALA A 123 -8.71 9.48 -18.05
C ALA A 123 -8.51 8.00 -18.41
N GLU A 124 -7.26 7.50 -18.41
CA GLU A 124 -6.97 6.08 -18.64
C GLU A 124 -7.35 5.21 -17.45
N GLY A 125 -7.11 5.67 -16.22
CA GLY A 125 -7.52 4.98 -15.00
C GLY A 125 -9.03 4.75 -14.92
N ARG A 126 -9.84 5.68 -15.45
CA ARG A 126 -11.30 5.56 -15.47
C ARG A 126 -11.84 4.51 -16.45
N LYS A 127 -10.99 3.98 -17.35
CA LYS A 127 -11.39 2.96 -18.35
C LYS A 127 -11.28 1.53 -17.82
N VAL A 128 -10.50 1.30 -16.76
CA VAL A 128 -10.26 -0.04 -16.20
C VAL A 128 -11.28 -0.39 -15.11
N ASN A 129 -11.45 -1.69 -14.84
CA ASN A 129 -12.35 -2.21 -13.81
C ASN A 129 -11.82 -1.97 -12.38
N ARG A 130 -10.50 -1.90 -12.22
CA ARG A 130 -9.80 -1.61 -10.97
C ARG A 130 -8.43 -1.03 -11.25
N ILE A 131 -7.89 -0.26 -10.30
CA ILE A 131 -6.50 0.19 -10.33
C ILE A 131 -5.73 -0.49 -9.21
N LEU A 132 -4.64 -1.19 -9.55
CA LEU A 132 -3.74 -1.80 -8.57
C LEU A 132 -2.59 -0.84 -8.27
N ARG A 133 -2.39 -0.49 -7.00
CA ARG A 133 -1.18 0.19 -6.52
C ARG A 133 -0.43 -0.74 -5.58
N PHE A 134 0.85 -0.97 -5.87
CA PHE A 134 1.71 -1.88 -5.12
C PHE A 134 2.99 -1.17 -4.70
N TRP A 135 3.49 -1.51 -3.50
CA TRP A 135 4.85 -1.16 -3.10
C TRP A 135 5.41 -2.19 -2.11
N ARG A 136 6.74 -2.15 -1.97
CA ARG A 136 7.50 -2.83 -0.93
C ARG A 136 8.17 -1.80 -0.05
N GLN A 137 8.24 -2.07 1.24
CA GLN A 137 8.91 -1.19 2.19
C GLN A 137 9.52 -1.98 3.34
N GLU A 138 10.73 -1.60 3.73
CA GLU A 138 11.28 -1.91 5.04
C GLU A 138 10.71 -0.92 6.07
N LEU A 139 10.53 -1.37 7.31
CA LEU A 139 10.01 -0.53 8.38
C LEU A 139 11.13 0.32 9.01
N GLU A 140 10.85 1.60 9.22
CA GLU A 140 11.77 2.52 9.88
C GLU A 140 11.75 2.28 11.40
N ILE A 141 12.86 1.76 11.93
CA ILE A 141 13.10 1.65 13.37
C ILE A 141 13.50 3.04 13.89
N PRO A 142 12.80 3.60 14.90
CA PRO A 142 13.21 4.85 15.52
C PRO A 142 14.68 4.76 15.96
N SER A 143 15.52 5.67 15.47
CA SER A 143 16.90 5.76 15.93
C SER A 143 16.89 6.29 17.36
N ASN A 144 17.55 5.60 18.30
CA ASN A 144 17.94 6.23 19.56
C ASN A 144 19.02 7.25 19.20
N ASN A 145 18.61 8.51 19.01
CA ASN A 145 19.51 9.60 18.68
C ASN A 145 20.38 9.95 19.91
N ASN A 146 21.42 9.15 20.15
CA ASN A 146 22.60 9.58 20.91
C ASN A 146 23.83 9.75 20.00
N ASP A 147 23.75 9.43 18.71
CA ASP A 147 24.79 9.72 17.74
C ASP A 147 24.32 10.89 16.87
N GLY A 148 24.86 12.08 17.13
CA GLY A 148 24.49 13.36 16.51
C GLY A 148 24.86 13.47 15.03
N ASP A 149 24.33 12.58 14.18
CA ASP A 149 24.45 12.65 12.73
C ASP A 149 23.20 13.34 12.13
N PRO A 150 23.31 14.61 11.69
CA PRO A 150 22.19 15.37 11.12
C PRO A 150 21.74 14.88 9.74
N SER A 151 22.39 13.87 9.14
CA SER A 151 22.00 13.31 7.85
C SER A 151 20.80 12.37 7.91
N LYS A 152 20.40 11.90 9.11
CA LYS A 152 19.17 11.10 9.32
C LYS A 152 17.95 11.98 9.59
N SER A 153 17.70 12.91 8.68
CA SER A 153 16.45 13.70 8.68
C SER A 153 15.28 12.75 8.45
N GLY A 154 14.50 12.49 9.50
CA GLY A 154 13.24 11.75 9.42
C GLY A 154 12.36 12.28 8.28
N THR A 155 11.70 11.36 7.59
CA THR A 155 10.71 11.66 6.55
C THR A 155 9.77 12.77 7.04
N LYS A 156 9.76 13.93 6.38
CA LYS A 156 8.78 14.99 6.65
C LYS A 156 7.39 14.39 6.41
N ILE A 157 6.68 14.08 7.49
CA ILE A 157 5.29 13.64 7.45
C ILE A 157 4.45 14.89 7.33
N THR A 158 3.70 15.04 6.24
CA THR A 158 2.67 16.08 6.13
C THR A 158 1.65 15.86 7.26
N PRO A 159 1.44 16.83 8.16
CA PRO A 159 0.43 16.73 9.20
C PRO A 159 -0.95 16.42 8.59
N VAL A 160 -1.76 15.61 9.27
CA VAL A 160 -3.11 15.23 8.81
C VAL A 160 -3.98 16.46 8.46
N ASN A 161 -3.73 17.59 9.11
CA ASN A 161 -4.44 18.86 8.93
C ASN A 161 -4.08 19.60 7.63
N GLU A 162 -3.02 19.17 6.92
CA GLU A 162 -2.56 19.73 5.65
C GLU A 162 -2.87 18.81 4.45
N LEU A 163 -3.54 17.67 4.69
CA LEU A 163 -3.99 16.80 3.62
C LEU A 163 -5.10 17.49 2.81
N PRO A 164 -5.15 17.26 1.49
CA PRO A 164 -6.27 17.74 0.69
C PRO A 164 -7.58 17.23 1.29
N LYS A 165 -8.66 18.02 1.18
CA LYS A 165 -9.98 17.51 1.59
C LYS A 165 -10.41 16.46 0.57
N MET A 166 -11.00 15.37 1.05
CA MET A 166 -11.67 14.42 0.15
C MET A 166 -12.62 15.17 -0.77
N PRO A 167 -12.58 14.93 -2.09
CA PRO A 167 -13.58 15.47 -3.01
C PRO A 167 -14.97 15.06 -2.50
N VAL A 168 -15.85 16.05 -2.32
CA VAL A 168 -17.26 15.80 -2.04
C VAL A 168 -17.89 15.34 -3.35
N GLU A 169 -18.64 14.23 -3.30
CA GLU A 169 -19.41 13.70 -4.44
C GLU A 169 -20.46 14.69 -4.96
#